data_AF-A0A1X2G4Q6-F1
#
_entry.id   AF-A0A1X2G4Q6-F1
#
_cell.length_a   1.000
_cell.length_b   1.000
_cell.length_c   1.000
_cell.angle_alpha   90.00
_cell.angle_beta   90.00
_cell.angle_gamma   90.00
#
_symmetry.space_group_name_H-M   'P 1'
#
loop_
_entity.id
_entity.type
_entity.pdbx_description
1 polymer ?
#
loop_
_entity_poly.entity_id
_entity_poly.type
_entity_poly.pdbx_seq_one_letter_code
_entity_poly.pdbx_strand_id
1 'polypeptide(L)'
;MTTKKLFIDNACHLCNKCNFSQKAKLRRHLSESHLVSLPSGGKGSAAVAPPKTILVDNREDADTIAYACPSCTLYFESLEETKCHVNDRHLQQNPQPSTSPHDSQSGSQDTSGNGISSPSSSQITTDNLANSESYAREEQADLLHPSQLETNQFSPNYPAGQYYINDFDICSAFYHFQQSITTTKHSLLMESNVHHILAMSSILLIKPDRMHPDIVHVFGRENTRLLQEHVRCKFGFGYFGDQFDVELLQVLKNIVTKVRYQRMTRFDACLELWNMAKSASTVNRKIIKSITRLIDELPNEDISTEIKEQELCTRYLAPAFQPLLDDPENNVYFRWTGTTNDDAKALPKGSISTGRPDAMMSCLEGVNYKMTIGFAEVKPAAESDNNYSIAKDLICLGQFSKNAIDHSNLEACLSIQSVGRTTTFYLTKLMSDGLYFMMELATLTMPSSISNLTQYLIQLDDVVKVLTIFEQHCKVVSHDELEVFTTRKRPTSSDQNIQHVLSPTRDRKRPCSTRHNFVA
;
A
#
# COMPACT_ATOMS: atom_id res chain seq x y z
N MET A 1 20.37 1.21 -54.60
CA MET A 1 20.87 0.55 -53.38
C MET A 1 19.66 0.24 -52.52
N THR A 2 19.41 -1.03 -52.22
CA THR A 2 18.22 -1.53 -51.52
C THR A 2 18.30 -1.25 -50.02
N THR A 3 17.32 -0.53 -49.49
CA THR A 3 17.18 -0.25 -48.04
C THR A 3 16.68 -1.50 -47.34
N LYS A 4 17.35 -1.94 -46.26
CA LYS A 4 16.97 -3.16 -45.50
C LYS A 4 16.06 -2.81 -44.33
N LYS A 5 15.01 -3.61 -44.11
CA LYS A 5 14.11 -3.51 -42.95
C LYS A 5 14.67 -4.29 -41.77
N LEU A 6 14.78 -3.65 -40.61
CA LEU A 6 15.39 -4.20 -39.39
C LEU A 6 14.37 -4.23 -38.25
N PHE A 7 14.15 -5.39 -37.65
CA PHE A 7 13.39 -5.52 -36.41
C PHE A 7 14.34 -5.70 -35.23
N ILE A 8 14.13 -4.94 -34.16
CA ILE A 8 14.92 -5.07 -32.93
C ILE A 8 14.09 -5.82 -31.89
N ASP A 9 14.44 -7.08 -31.67
CA ASP A 9 13.79 -7.96 -30.70
C ASP A 9 14.38 -7.75 -29.31
N ASN A 10 13.51 -7.59 -28.31
CA ASN A 10 13.90 -7.74 -26.92
C ASN A 10 13.72 -9.22 -26.57
N ALA A 11 14.74 -10.04 -26.80
CA ALA A 11 14.71 -11.46 -26.47
C ALA A 11 15.73 -11.82 -25.40
N CYS A 12 15.42 -12.88 -24.66
CA CYS A 12 16.26 -13.41 -23.60
C CYS A 12 17.41 -14.23 -24.19
N HIS A 13 18.64 -13.81 -23.92
CA HIS A 13 19.85 -14.48 -24.41
C HIS A 13 20.21 -15.77 -23.65
N LEU A 14 19.43 -16.16 -22.63
CA LEU A 14 19.66 -17.37 -21.83
C LEU A 14 18.66 -18.50 -22.13
N CYS A 15 17.44 -18.18 -22.54
CA CYS A 15 16.41 -19.17 -22.87
C CYS A 15 15.68 -18.92 -24.19
N ASN A 16 16.14 -17.95 -24.99
CA ASN A 16 15.58 -17.57 -26.29
C ASN A 16 14.12 -17.11 -26.27
N LYS A 17 13.54 -16.86 -25.08
CA LYS A 17 12.19 -16.27 -24.95
C LYS A 17 12.17 -14.88 -25.56
N CYS A 18 11.30 -14.64 -26.53
CA CYS A 18 11.21 -13.40 -27.31
C CYS A 18 9.89 -12.64 -27.07
N ASN A 19 9.64 -11.56 -27.83
CA ASN A 19 8.42 -10.74 -27.79
C ASN A 19 8.22 -9.93 -26.50
N PHE A 20 9.31 -9.54 -25.82
CA PHE A 20 9.17 -8.60 -24.72
C PHE A 20 8.89 -7.20 -25.26
N SER A 21 7.69 -6.68 -24.99
CA SER A 21 7.26 -5.37 -25.50
C SER A 21 8.14 -4.19 -25.01
N GLN A 22 8.94 -4.40 -23.97
CA GLN A 22 9.86 -3.40 -23.40
C GLN A 22 11.08 -4.08 -22.76
N LYS A 23 12.25 -3.43 -22.83
CA LYS A 23 13.48 -3.88 -22.15
C LYS A 23 13.30 -4.10 -20.64
N ALA A 24 12.41 -3.34 -19.99
CA ALA A 24 12.09 -3.52 -18.57
C ALA A 24 11.46 -4.88 -18.27
N LYS A 25 10.57 -5.38 -19.15
CA LYS A 25 9.96 -6.71 -19.02
C LYS A 25 10.99 -7.82 -19.24
N LEU A 26 11.90 -7.62 -20.21
CA LEU A 26 13.02 -8.54 -20.43
C LEU A 26 13.95 -8.61 -19.21
N ARG A 27 14.31 -7.47 -18.59
CA ARG A 27 15.10 -7.45 -17.35
C ARG A 27 14.41 -8.16 -16.20
N ARG A 28 13.10 -7.96 -16.03
CA ARG A 28 12.31 -8.66 -15.01
C ARG A 28 12.36 -10.17 -15.22
N HIS A 29 12.17 -10.64 -16.46
CA HIS A 29 12.29 -12.05 -16.79
C HIS A 29 13.69 -12.61 -16.52
N LEU A 30 14.76 -11.89 -16.89
CA LEU A 30 16.14 -12.30 -16.58
C LEU A 30 16.37 -12.43 -15.06
N SER A 31 15.80 -11.53 -14.25
CA SER A 31 15.89 -11.59 -12.79
C SER A 31 15.09 -12.75 -12.20
N GLU A 32 13.86 -12.98 -12.65
CA GLU A 32 12.94 -13.97 -12.07
C GLU A 32 13.26 -15.40 -12.52
N SER A 33 13.62 -15.59 -13.79
CA SER A 33 13.79 -16.90 -14.40
C SER A 33 15.24 -17.37 -14.47
N HIS A 34 16.20 -16.44 -14.42
CA HIS A 34 17.63 -16.75 -14.57
C HIS A 34 18.51 -16.19 -13.45
N LEU A 35 17.92 -15.52 -12.44
CA LEU A 35 18.64 -14.88 -11.32
C LEU A 35 19.72 -13.87 -11.78
N VAL A 36 19.54 -13.28 -12.97
CA VAL A 36 20.45 -12.28 -13.53
C VAL A 36 19.86 -10.89 -13.33
N SER A 37 20.47 -10.10 -12.44
CA SER A 37 20.09 -8.70 -12.19
C SER A 37 20.91 -7.76 -13.08
N LEU A 38 20.23 -6.91 -13.84
CA LEU A 38 20.86 -5.99 -14.78
C LEU A 38 20.39 -4.54 -14.56
N PRO A 39 21.29 -3.55 -14.68
CA PRO A 39 20.93 -2.14 -14.51
C PRO A 39 19.96 -1.67 -15.60
N SER A 40 19.15 -0.66 -15.29
CA SER A 40 18.33 0.01 -16.29
C SER A 40 19.17 1.01 -17.09
N GLY A 41 19.04 1.01 -18.41
CA GLY A 41 19.59 2.08 -19.25
C GLY A 41 18.99 3.44 -18.92
N GLY A 42 19.73 4.52 -19.23
CA GLY A 42 19.29 5.91 -19.01
C GLY A 42 17.93 6.24 -19.65
N LYS A 43 17.21 7.22 -19.09
CA LYS A 43 15.92 7.66 -19.65
C LYS A 43 16.13 8.23 -21.06
N GLY A 44 15.32 7.78 -22.02
CA GLY A 44 15.28 8.30 -23.40
C GLY A 44 16.26 7.67 -24.39
N SER A 45 17.01 6.64 -24.00
CA SER A 45 18.02 6.01 -24.88
C SER A 45 17.38 4.93 -25.77
N ALA A 46 16.79 5.33 -26.90
CA ALA A 46 16.38 4.40 -27.95
C ALA A 46 17.60 3.90 -28.74
N ALA A 47 17.53 2.68 -29.27
CA ALA A 47 18.56 2.16 -30.17
C ALA A 47 18.59 2.99 -31.46
N VAL A 48 19.77 3.43 -31.89
CA VAL A 48 19.94 4.17 -33.15
C VAL A 48 20.18 3.17 -34.27
N ALA A 49 19.35 3.21 -35.31
CA ALA A 49 19.45 2.31 -36.46
C ALA A 49 20.70 2.62 -37.31
N PRO A 50 21.35 1.62 -37.95
CA PRO A 50 22.51 1.89 -38.80
C PRO A 50 22.09 2.64 -40.08
N PRO A 51 23.00 3.38 -40.73
CA PRO A 51 22.74 4.02 -42.01
C PRO A 51 22.23 2.99 -43.05
N LYS A 52 21.20 3.37 -43.83
CA LYS A 52 20.56 2.53 -44.88
C LYS A 52 19.69 1.37 -44.36
N THR A 53 19.18 1.48 -43.13
CA THR A 53 18.15 0.57 -42.59
C THR A 53 16.88 1.33 -42.20
N ILE A 54 15.73 0.66 -42.26
CA ILE A 54 14.44 1.16 -41.74
C ILE A 54 14.01 0.24 -40.61
N LEU A 55 13.73 0.80 -39.43
CA LEU A 55 13.16 0.03 -38.33
C LEU A 55 11.71 -0.31 -38.62
N VAL A 56 11.34 -1.57 -38.41
CA VAL A 56 9.96 -2.04 -38.52
C VAL A 56 9.45 -2.50 -37.15
N ASP A 57 8.16 -2.32 -36.92
CA ASP A 57 7.51 -2.65 -35.64
C ASP A 57 7.08 -4.12 -35.54
N ASN A 58 6.95 -4.81 -36.67
CA ASN A 58 6.62 -6.24 -36.71
C ASN A 58 7.81 -7.04 -37.22
N ARG A 59 8.06 -8.17 -36.55
CA ARG A 59 9.12 -9.12 -36.92
C ARG A 59 8.96 -9.69 -38.34
N GLU A 60 7.72 -9.87 -38.77
CA GLU A 60 7.37 -10.45 -40.09
C GLU A 60 7.69 -9.51 -41.25
N ASP A 61 7.75 -8.20 -40.98
CA ASP A 61 8.03 -7.16 -41.98
C ASP A 61 9.55 -6.94 -42.17
N ALA A 62 10.41 -7.66 -41.45
CA ALA A 62 11.84 -7.40 -41.38
C ALA A 62 12.67 -8.30 -42.32
N ASP A 63 13.67 -7.70 -42.98
CA ASP A 63 14.69 -8.44 -43.73
C ASP A 63 15.77 -9.00 -42.79
N THR A 64 15.94 -8.41 -41.60
CA THR A 64 16.96 -8.80 -40.62
C THR A 64 16.43 -8.55 -39.20
N ILE A 65 16.85 -9.40 -38.26
CA ILE A 65 16.51 -9.28 -36.84
C ILE A 65 17.79 -8.99 -36.06
N ALA A 66 17.75 -8.00 -35.19
CA ALA A 66 18.79 -7.74 -34.20
C ALA A 66 18.22 -7.85 -32.78
N TYR A 67 19.08 -8.12 -31.81
CA TYR A 67 18.69 -8.36 -30.43
C TYR A 67 19.18 -7.22 -29.54
N ALA A 68 18.25 -6.58 -28.85
CA ALA A 68 18.60 -5.44 -28.01
C ALA A 68 19.25 -5.86 -26.69
N CYS A 69 20.31 -5.15 -26.30
CA CYS A 69 20.81 -5.22 -24.94
C CYS A 69 19.75 -4.67 -23.96
N PRO A 70 19.44 -5.40 -22.88
CA PRO A 70 18.47 -4.95 -21.88
C PRO A 70 18.95 -3.75 -21.05
N SER A 71 20.26 -3.46 -21.01
CA SER A 71 20.86 -2.46 -20.11
C SER A 71 21.36 -1.19 -20.81
N CYS A 72 21.55 -1.20 -22.13
CA CYS A 72 22.05 -0.05 -22.88
C CYS A 72 21.37 0.10 -24.25
N THR A 73 21.86 1.00 -25.10
CA THR A 73 21.30 1.28 -26.45
C THR A 73 21.77 0.31 -27.53
N LEU A 74 22.75 -0.54 -27.24
CA LEU A 74 23.32 -1.46 -28.22
C LEU A 74 22.38 -2.62 -28.54
N TYR A 75 22.56 -3.17 -29.73
CA TYR A 75 21.93 -4.39 -30.23
C TYR A 75 22.93 -5.18 -31.07
N PHE A 76 22.68 -6.47 -31.23
CA PHE A 76 23.60 -7.43 -31.82
C PHE A 76 22.90 -8.32 -32.83
N GLU A 77 23.65 -8.92 -33.75
CA GLU A 77 23.09 -9.76 -34.80
C GLU A 77 22.70 -11.15 -34.27
N SER A 78 23.25 -11.53 -33.11
CA SER A 78 22.94 -12.79 -32.43
C SER A 78 22.68 -12.64 -30.92
N LEU A 79 21.94 -13.59 -30.36
CA LEU A 79 21.73 -13.68 -28.90
C LEU A 79 23.03 -14.01 -28.16
N GLU A 80 23.94 -14.76 -28.77
CA GLU A 80 25.26 -15.05 -28.18
C GLU A 80 26.13 -13.79 -28.06
N GLU A 81 26.14 -12.93 -29.09
CA GLU A 81 26.80 -11.61 -28.98
C GLU A 81 26.16 -10.74 -27.89
N THR A 82 24.84 -10.78 -27.77
CA THR A 82 24.11 -10.08 -26.71
C THR A 82 24.52 -10.61 -25.33
N LYS A 83 24.65 -11.93 -25.17
CA LYS A 83 25.10 -12.59 -23.94
C LYS A 83 26.53 -12.20 -23.56
N CYS A 84 27.46 -12.29 -24.51
CA CYS A 84 28.85 -11.87 -24.28
C CYS A 84 28.92 -10.41 -23.83
N HIS A 85 28.23 -9.51 -24.53
CA HIS A 85 28.18 -8.10 -24.14
C HIS A 85 27.60 -7.88 -22.73
N VAL A 86 26.48 -8.55 -22.40
CA VAL A 86 25.83 -8.42 -21.09
C VAL A 86 26.78 -8.89 -19.97
N ASN A 87 27.43 -10.03 -20.16
CA ASN A 87 28.37 -10.58 -19.18
C ASN A 87 29.57 -9.65 -18.96
N ASP A 88 30.17 -9.16 -20.04
CA ASP A 88 31.41 -8.38 -19.97
C ASP A 88 31.19 -6.94 -19.46
N ARG A 89 30.05 -6.32 -19.80
CA ARG A 89 29.84 -4.88 -19.56
C ARG A 89 28.84 -4.56 -18.45
N HIS A 90 27.95 -5.49 -18.10
CA HIS A 90 26.86 -5.21 -17.18
C HIS A 90 26.83 -6.13 -15.95
N LEU A 91 27.59 -7.22 -15.94
CA LEU A 91 27.71 -8.12 -14.77
C LEU A 91 29.07 -8.02 -14.04
N GLN A 92 30.15 -7.58 -14.69
CA GLN A 92 31.47 -7.40 -14.05
C GLN A 92 31.65 -6.07 -13.29
N GLN A 93 30.73 -5.74 -12.37
CA GLN A 93 30.97 -4.68 -11.38
C GLN A 93 30.57 -5.15 -9.98
N ASN A 94 31.48 -5.88 -9.31
CA ASN A 94 31.56 -5.89 -7.85
C ASN A 94 32.36 -4.64 -7.41
N PRO A 95 31.83 -3.74 -6.57
CA PRO A 95 32.65 -2.67 -6.02
C PRO A 95 33.54 -3.23 -4.91
N GLN A 96 34.87 -3.18 -5.11
CA GLN A 96 35.80 -3.21 -3.99
C GLN A 96 35.68 -1.89 -3.19
N PRO A 97 35.90 -1.92 -1.86
CA PRO A 97 35.81 -0.75 -1.01
C PRO A 97 36.99 0.20 -1.31
N SER A 98 36.70 1.37 -1.86
CA SER A 98 37.69 2.43 -2.03
C SER A 98 37.90 3.15 -0.69
N THR A 99 39.08 2.94 -0.11
CA THR A 99 39.71 3.81 0.86
C THR A 99 39.89 5.22 0.28
N SER A 100 39.42 6.24 1.00
CA SER A 100 39.82 7.65 0.80
C SER A 100 41.34 7.82 1.02
N PRO A 101 41.99 8.76 0.31
CA PRO A 101 42.29 10.03 1.00
C PRO A 101 42.23 11.29 0.10
N HIS A 102 41.82 12.39 0.75
CA HIS A 102 42.26 13.80 0.66
C HIS A 102 42.72 14.46 -0.65
N ASP A 103 42.11 15.65 -0.85
CA ASP A 103 42.64 16.94 -1.33
C ASP A 103 43.36 17.05 -2.68
N SER A 104 42.76 17.81 -3.62
CA SER A 104 43.22 19.18 -4.00
C SER A 104 42.71 19.58 -5.40
N GLN A 105 42.10 20.77 -5.44
CA GLN A 105 42.15 21.82 -6.47
C GLN A 105 42.32 21.53 -7.99
N SER A 106 41.44 22.22 -8.74
CA SER A 106 41.69 22.98 -9.98
C SER A 106 41.68 22.29 -11.36
N GLY A 107 41.01 22.96 -12.32
CA GLY A 107 41.56 23.20 -13.65
C GLY A 107 41.10 22.31 -14.82
N SER A 108 40.19 22.86 -15.62
CA SER A 108 40.28 23.01 -17.10
C SER A 108 40.65 21.85 -18.05
N GLN A 109 39.76 21.69 -19.04
CA GLN A 109 40.00 21.54 -20.49
C GLN A 109 40.61 20.26 -21.12
N ASP A 110 39.82 19.76 -22.08
CA ASP A 110 40.16 19.43 -23.48
C ASP A 110 40.88 18.14 -23.90
N THR A 111 40.21 17.51 -24.88
CA THR A 111 40.72 16.91 -26.13
C THR A 111 41.23 15.45 -26.20
N SER A 112 40.47 14.68 -26.99
CA SER A 112 40.88 13.83 -28.14
C SER A 112 41.79 12.60 -27.98
N GLY A 113 41.36 11.49 -28.60
CA GLY A 113 42.23 10.76 -29.54
C GLY A 113 42.40 9.25 -29.38
N ASN A 114 41.67 8.49 -30.21
CA ASN A 114 42.07 7.33 -31.04
C ASN A 114 42.84 6.10 -30.50
N GLY A 115 42.43 4.93 -31.04
CA GLY A 115 43.31 3.77 -31.35
C GLY A 115 42.81 2.43 -30.79
N ILE A 116 41.93 1.69 -31.48
CA ILE A 116 42.22 0.57 -32.40
C ILE A 116 43.00 -0.59 -31.75
N SER A 117 42.36 -1.75 -31.56
CA SER A 117 42.71 -3.03 -32.23
C SER A 117 41.92 -4.23 -31.65
N SER A 118 41.20 -4.94 -32.53
CA SER A 118 40.80 -6.36 -32.43
C SER A 118 41.96 -7.23 -32.99
N PRO A 119 41.83 -8.56 -33.29
CA PRO A 119 40.77 -9.57 -33.06
C PRO A 119 41.33 -10.90 -32.49
N SER A 120 40.56 -11.95 -32.20
CA SER A 120 40.28 -13.10 -33.11
C SER A 120 39.56 -14.21 -32.30
N SER A 121 38.36 -14.70 -32.66
CA SER A 121 38.01 -15.74 -33.65
C SER A 121 38.10 -17.18 -33.14
N SER A 122 36.96 -17.88 -33.02
CA SER A 122 36.63 -19.24 -33.55
C SER A 122 35.34 -19.77 -32.86
N GLN A 123 34.20 -19.96 -33.55
CA GLN A 123 33.79 -21.05 -34.48
C GLN A 123 33.57 -22.40 -33.75
N ILE A 124 32.55 -23.27 -33.95
CA ILE A 124 31.44 -23.48 -34.92
C ILE A 124 30.53 -24.62 -34.33
N THR A 125 29.31 -24.77 -34.88
CA THR A 125 28.33 -25.92 -34.95
C THR A 125 27.09 -25.78 -34.05
N THR A 126 25.85 -25.55 -34.53
CA THR A 126 24.96 -26.23 -35.53
C THR A 126 24.59 -27.65 -35.08
N ASP A 127 23.35 -28.13 -34.98
CA ASP A 127 22.14 -27.95 -35.80
C ASP A 127 20.88 -28.58 -35.14
N ASN A 128 19.72 -28.25 -35.72
CA ASN A 128 18.48 -29.04 -35.88
C ASN A 128 17.23 -28.81 -34.98
N LEU A 129 16.38 -27.91 -35.50
CA LEU A 129 14.96 -28.07 -35.88
C LEU A 129 14.32 -29.48 -35.79
N ALA A 130 13.11 -29.57 -35.23
CA ALA A 130 11.85 -29.74 -36.01
C ALA A 130 10.59 -30.00 -35.15
N ASN A 131 9.48 -29.42 -35.62
CA ASN A 131 8.07 -29.86 -35.56
C ASN A 131 7.21 -29.73 -34.28
N SER A 132 6.45 -28.62 -34.26
CA SER A 132 5.00 -28.51 -34.54
C SER A 132 3.96 -29.45 -33.88
N GLU A 133 2.95 -28.78 -33.31
CA GLU A 133 1.49 -29.06 -33.29
C GLU A 133 0.79 -29.51 -31.98
N SER A 134 -0.17 -28.64 -31.61
CA SER A 134 -1.50 -28.90 -31.05
C SER A 134 -1.73 -28.85 -29.52
N TYR A 135 -2.47 -27.78 -29.18
CA TYR A 135 -3.53 -27.60 -28.19
C TYR A 135 -3.68 -28.52 -26.97
N ALA A 136 -3.83 -27.82 -25.84
CA ALA A 136 -4.56 -28.14 -24.62
C ALA A 136 -3.99 -29.28 -23.75
N ARG A 137 -3.31 -28.90 -22.66
CA ARG A 137 -3.30 -29.70 -21.43
C ARG A 137 -3.04 -28.86 -20.20
N GLU A 138 -3.83 -29.18 -19.18
CA GLU A 138 -3.74 -28.76 -17.78
C GLU A 138 -2.29 -28.84 -17.29
N GLU A 139 -1.77 -27.74 -16.74
CA GLU A 139 -0.50 -27.78 -16.04
C GLU A 139 -0.76 -28.21 -14.59
N GLN A 140 -0.63 -29.52 -14.37
CA GLN A 140 -0.36 -30.13 -13.08
C GLN A 140 0.82 -29.39 -12.44
N ALA A 141 0.58 -28.85 -11.24
CA ALA A 141 1.65 -28.39 -10.38
C ALA A 141 2.57 -29.57 -10.05
N ASP A 142 3.83 -29.47 -10.43
CA ASP A 142 4.86 -30.42 -10.02
C ASP A 142 4.90 -30.51 -8.48
N LEU A 143 4.61 -31.71 -7.99
CA LEU A 143 4.73 -32.12 -6.60
C LEU A 143 6.21 -32.07 -6.21
N LEU A 144 6.65 -30.96 -5.62
CA LEU A 144 7.85 -30.95 -4.80
C LEU A 144 7.57 -31.72 -3.50
N HIS A 145 8.29 -32.82 -3.31
CA HIS A 145 8.27 -33.63 -2.10
C HIS A 145 8.63 -32.77 -0.87
N PRO A 146 7.86 -32.84 0.23
CA PRO A 146 8.08 -32.03 1.42
C PRO A 146 9.13 -32.68 2.32
N SER A 147 10.40 -32.55 1.99
CA SER A 147 11.47 -32.94 2.90
C SER A 147 12.77 -32.23 2.54
N GLN A 148 12.83 -30.93 2.83
CA GLN A 148 14.02 -30.12 3.16
C GLN A 148 13.63 -28.63 3.11
N LEU A 149 12.78 -28.20 4.05
CA LEU A 149 12.58 -26.80 4.36
C LEU A 149 13.25 -26.57 5.71
N GLU A 150 14.38 -25.87 5.71
CA GLU A 150 15.02 -25.42 6.94
C GLU A 150 14.01 -24.57 7.73
N THR A 151 13.64 -25.09 8.90
CA THR A 151 12.78 -24.45 9.89
C THR A 151 13.50 -23.24 10.48
N ASN A 152 13.29 -22.07 9.90
CA ASN A 152 13.47 -20.76 10.54
C ASN A 152 12.76 -19.73 9.68
N GLN A 153 11.54 -19.26 10.00
CA GLN A 153 10.97 -18.12 9.23
C GLN A 153 9.81 -17.32 9.85
N PHE A 154 9.18 -17.75 10.94
CA PHE A 154 8.42 -16.87 11.84
C PHE A 154 8.49 -17.50 13.23
N SER A 155 9.25 -16.89 14.14
CA SER A 155 9.32 -17.32 15.53
C SER A 155 8.71 -16.19 16.35
N PRO A 156 7.44 -16.32 16.80
CA PRO A 156 6.90 -15.32 17.69
C PRO A 156 7.80 -15.28 18.92
N ASN A 157 8.18 -14.08 19.35
CA ASN A 157 8.87 -13.89 20.61
C ASN A 157 7.83 -13.80 21.70
N TYR A 158 8.02 -14.53 22.81
CA TYR A 158 7.16 -14.34 23.97
C TYR A 158 7.31 -12.89 24.44
N PRO A 159 6.21 -12.12 24.48
CA PRO A 159 6.27 -10.74 24.94
C PRO A 159 6.69 -10.70 26.41
N ALA A 160 7.75 -9.97 26.74
CA ALA A 160 8.17 -9.81 28.13
C ALA A 160 7.20 -8.91 28.92
N GLY A 161 6.48 -8.04 28.21
CA GLY A 161 5.44 -7.19 28.78
C GLY A 161 4.11 -7.92 28.90
N GLN A 162 3.51 -7.88 30.09
CA GLN A 162 2.18 -8.43 30.34
C GLN A 162 1.10 -7.37 30.06
N TYR A 163 0.02 -7.75 29.36
CA TYR A 163 -1.15 -6.89 29.15
C TYR A 163 -2.41 -7.65 29.57
N TYR A 164 -2.92 -7.33 30.76
CA TYR A 164 -4.10 -7.97 31.30
C TYR A 164 -5.36 -7.14 31.03
N ILE A 165 -6.45 -7.86 30.72
CA ILE A 165 -7.81 -7.34 30.83
C ILE A 165 -8.50 -8.20 31.87
N ASN A 166 -8.81 -7.59 33.02
CA ASN A 166 -9.14 -8.32 34.25
C ASN A 166 -8.00 -9.32 34.56
N ASP A 167 -8.31 -10.62 34.63
CA ASP A 167 -7.33 -11.68 34.90
C ASP A 167 -6.84 -12.39 33.62
N PHE A 168 -7.20 -11.90 32.44
CA PHE A 168 -6.86 -12.52 31.16
C PHE A 168 -5.63 -11.86 30.50
N ASP A 169 -4.56 -12.64 30.33
CA ASP A 169 -3.33 -12.19 29.68
C ASP A 169 -3.47 -12.18 28.15
N ILE A 170 -3.68 -10.99 27.59
CA ILE A 170 -3.80 -10.77 26.14
C ILE A 170 -2.49 -11.10 25.42
N CYS A 171 -1.35 -10.81 26.04
CA CYS A 171 -0.05 -11.05 25.45
C CYS A 171 0.20 -12.55 25.27
N SER A 172 -0.08 -13.35 26.30
CA SER A 172 0.03 -14.81 26.23
C SER A 172 -0.96 -15.42 25.23
N ALA A 173 -2.22 -14.98 25.22
CA ALA A 173 -3.22 -15.47 24.27
C ALA A 173 -2.87 -15.12 22.82
N PHE A 174 -2.42 -13.89 22.57
CA PHE A 174 -1.98 -13.47 21.24
C PHE A 174 -0.76 -14.26 20.77
N TYR A 175 0.18 -14.52 21.68
CA TYR A 175 1.35 -15.35 21.41
C TYR A 175 0.96 -16.79 21.03
N HIS A 176 0.02 -17.41 21.74
CA HIS A 176 -0.50 -18.74 21.39
C HIS A 176 -1.21 -18.74 20.03
N PHE A 177 -1.95 -17.67 19.71
CA PHE A 177 -2.53 -17.52 18.38
C PHE A 177 -1.43 -17.44 17.32
N GLN A 178 -0.36 -16.67 17.53
CA GLN A 178 0.78 -16.60 16.60
C GLN A 178 1.49 -17.95 16.43
N GLN A 179 1.68 -18.73 17.50
CA GLN A 179 2.24 -20.09 17.42
C GLN A 179 1.34 -21.06 16.63
N SER A 180 0.02 -20.88 16.68
CA SER A 180 -0.89 -21.70 15.86
C SER A 180 -0.66 -21.48 14.36
N ILE A 181 -0.22 -20.28 13.96
CA ILE A 181 0.09 -19.96 12.57
C ILE A 181 1.34 -20.71 12.09
N THR A 182 2.41 -20.75 12.91
CA THR A 182 3.68 -21.42 12.55
C THR A 182 3.55 -22.94 12.44
N THR A 183 2.57 -23.51 13.14
CA THR A 183 2.33 -24.95 13.19
C THR A 183 1.29 -25.43 12.17
N THR A 184 0.64 -24.49 11.46
CA THR A 184 -0.38 -24.82 10.48
C THR A 184 0.25 -25.43 9.22
N LYS A 185 -0.28 -26.59 8.79
CA LYS A 185 0.18 -27.30 7.57
C LYS A 185 -0.39 -26.72 6.27
N HIS A 186 -1.41 -25.90 6.36
CA HIS A 186 -2.11 -25.29 5.23
C HIS A 186 -1.60 -23.87 4.98
N SER A 187 -1.57 -23.47 3.72
CA SER A 187 -1.28 -22.09 3.36
C SER A 187 -2.44 -21.17 3.73
N LEU A 188 -2.12 -19.96 4.19
CA LEU A 188 -3.10 -18.93 4.54
C LEU A 188 -3.68 -18.29 3.28
N LEU A 189 -4.96 -17.94 3.30
CA LEU A 189 -5.64 -17.24 2.22
C LEU A 189 -5.73 -15.74 2.57
N MET A 190 -5.38 -14.87 1.63
CA MET A 190 -5.37 -13.41 1.85
C MET A 190 -6.72 -12.90 2.40
N GLU A 191 -7.81 -13.32 1.76
CA GLU A 191 -9.17 -12.89 2.05
C GLU A 191 -9.76 -13.53 3.31
N SER A 192 -9.36 -14.74 3.66
CA SER A 192 -9.94 -15.47 4.81
C SER A 192 -9.12 -15.32 6.09
N ASN A 193 -7.81 -15.03 5.98
CA ASN A 193 -6.86 -15.08 7.10
C ASN A 193 -6.21 -13.72 7.41
N VAL A 194 -6.92 -12.61 7.21
CA VAL A 194 -6.43 -11.25 7.51
C VAL A 194 -5.87 -11.13 8.93
N HIS A 195 -6.57 -11.70 9.92
CA HIS A 195 -6.13 -11.70 11.31
C HIS A 195 -4.79 -12.44 11.51
N HIS A 196 -4.61 -13.59 10.88
CA HIS A 196 -3.36 -14.36 10.95
C HIS A 196 -2.22 -13.60 10.28
N ILE A 197 -2.45 -13.05 9.08
CA ILE A 197 -1.42 -12.32 8.32
C ILE A 197 -0.95 -11.07 9.08
N LEU A 198 -1.88 -10.31 9.69
CA LEU A 198 -1.52 -9.18 10.55
C LEU A 198 -0.80 -9.64 11.83
N ALA A 199 -1.20 -10.76 12.42
CA ALA A 199 -0.55 -11.31 13.60
C ALA A 199 0.91 -11.72 13.35
N MET A 200 1.26 -12.13 12.13
CA MET A 200 2.67 -12.35 11.76
C MET A 200 3.51 -11.08 11.89
N SER A 201 2.91 -9.90 11.72
CA SER A 201 3.53 -8.59 11.93
C SER A 201 3.28 -8.02 13.33
N SER A 202 2.93 -8.85 14.32
CA SER A 202 2.67 -8.43 15.71
C SER A 202 1.43 -7.53 15.88
N ILE A 203 0.51 -7.54 14.91
CA ILE A 203 -0.71 -6.72 14.93
C ILE A 203 -1.91 -7.61 15.27
N LEU A 204 -2.55 -7.33 16.40
CA LEU A 204 -3.86 -7.86 16.75
C LEU A 204 -4.94 -6.93 16.20
N LEU A 205 -5.58 -7.36 15.12
CA LEU A 205 -6.78 -6.69 14.58
C LEU A 205 -7.97 -6.96 15.51
N ILE A 206 -8.61 -5.89 15.99
CA ILE A 206 -9.78 -5.94 16.86
C ILE A 206 -10.96 -5.37 16.08
N LYS A 207 -11.81 -6.27 15.58
CA LYS A 207 -12.99 -5.92 14.79
C LYS A 207 -14.27 -6.35 15.51
N PRO A 208 -15.21 -5.43 15.80
CA PRO A 208 -16.49 -5.75 16.43
C PRO A 208 -17.22 -6.90 15.71
N ASP A 209 -17.59 -7.94 16.46
CA ASP A 209 -18.37 -9.10 15.99
C ASP A 209 -17.83 -9.83 14.74
N ARG A 210 -16.56 -9.57 14.37
CA ARG A 210 -15.95 -10.00 13.11
C ARG A 210 -14.55 -10.61 13.28
N MET A 211 -14.21 -10.96 14.53
CA MET A 211 -13.00 -11.67 14.89
C MET A 211 -12.99 -13.05 14.24
N HIS A 212 -11.83 -13.48 13.72
CA HIS A 212 -11.72 -14.81 13.12
C HIS A 212 -12.00 -15.91 14.16
N PRO A 213 -12.69 -17.01 13.80
CA PRO A 213 -12.99 -18.12 14.71
C PRO A 213 -11.77 -18.63 15.51
N ASP A 214 -10.60 -18.76 14.87
CA ASP A 214 -9.37 -19.17 15.55
C ASP A 214 -8.95 -18.22 16.68
N ILE A 215 -9.11 -16.90 16.53
CA ILE A 215 -8.86 -15.96 17.64
C ILE A 215 -9.87 -16.21 18.74
N VAL A 216 -11.15 -16.36 18.40
CA VAL A 216 -12.21 -16.64 19.38
C VAL A 216 -11.96 -17.96 20.11
N HIS A 217 -11.38 -18.96 19.42
CA HIS A 217 -10.98 -20.24 20.01
C HIS A 217 -9.85 -20.08 21.02
N VAL A 218 -8.81 -19.30 20.67
CA VAL A 218 -7.65 -19.08 21.55
C VAL A 218 -7.99 -18.15 22.71
N PHE A 219 -8.74 -17.07 22.47
CA PHE A 219 -9.06 -16.07 23.48
C PHE A 219 -10.23 -16.50 24.35
N GLY A 220 -11.17 -17.26 23.77
CA GLY A 220 -12.50 -17.47 24.33
C GLY A 220 -13.46 -16.33 23.94
N ARG A 221 -14.73 -16.67 23.77
CA ARG A 221 -15.79 -15.73 23.37
C ARG A 221 -15.93 -14.56 24.36
N GLU A 222 -15.92 -14.84 25.66
CA GLU A 222 -16.11 -13.80 26.67
C GLU A 222 -14.92 -12.83 26.72
N ASN A 223 -13.69 -13.34 26.70
CA ASN A 223 -12.50 -12.47 26.69
C ASN A 223 -12.39 -11.66 25.40
N THR A 224 -12.87 -12.19 24.27
CA THR A 224 -12.95 -11.44 23.02
C THR A 224 -13.92 -10.26 23.14
N ARG A 225 -15.08 -10.47 23.76
CA ARG A 225 -16.07 -9.41 24.05
C ARG A 225 -15.49 -8.37 25.02
N LEU A 226 -14.84 -8.82 26.10
CA LEU A 226 -14.18 -7.95 27.07
C LEU A 226 -13.05 -7.14 26.44
N LEU A 227 -12.26 -7.72 25.52
CA LEU A 227 -11.24 -6.99 24.77
C LEU A 227 -11.86 -5.85 23.95
N GLN A 228 -12.95 -6.12 23.22
CA GLN A 228 -13.65 -5.12 22.42
C GLN A 228 -14.25 -3.99 23.28
N GLU A 229 -14.84 -4.32 24.42
CA GLU A 229 -15.38 -3.35 25.38
C GLU A 229 -14.27 -2.51 26.03
N HIS A 230 -13.18 -3.17 26.43
CA HIS A 230 -12.01 -2.52 27.03
C HIS A 230 -11.38 -1.48 26.11
N VAL A 231 -11.17 -1.81 24.82
CA VAL A 231 -10.60 -0.82 23.90
C VAL A 231 -11.55 0.35 23.66
N ARG A 232 -12.87 0.11 23.54
CA ARG A 232 -13.87 1.19 23.40
C ARG A 232 -13.86 2.13 24.60
N CYS A 233 -13.82 1.57 25.81
CA CYS A 233 -13.76 2.35 27.04
C CYS A 233 -12.42 3.10 27.17
N LYS A 234 -11.29 2.42 26.90
CA LYS A 234 -9.96 2.99 27.07
C LYS A 234 -9.67 4.16 26.13
N PHE A 235 -10.17 4.10 24.90
CA PHE A 235 -9.92 5.12 23.88
C PHE A 235 -11.11 6.06 23.66
N GLY A 236 -12.24 5.85 24.35
CA GLY A 236 -13.39 6.75 24.27
C GLY A 236 -14.08 6.75 22.92
N PHE A 237 -14.52 5.59 22.43
CA PHE A 237 -15.35 5.48 21.22
C PHE A 237 -16.54 4.54 21.38
N GLY A 238 -17.41 4.49 20.36
CA GLY A 238 -18.71 3.84 20.46
C GLY A 238 -19.58 4.56 21.50
N TYR A 239 -20.04 3.84 22.52
CA TYR A 239 -20.84 4.41 23.60
C TYR A 239 -20.04 5.30 24.58
N PHE A 240 -18.72 5.11 24.67
CA PHE A 240 -17.87 5.76 25.68
C PHE A 240 -17.26 7.09 25.23
N GLY A 241 -17.51 7.48 23.98
CA GLY A 241 -16.89 8.67 23.40
C GLY A 241 -17.77 9.91 23.47
N ASP A 242 -17.16 11.05 23.15
CA ASP A 242 -17.86 12.33 23.08
C ASP A 242 -19.00 12.29 22.06
N GLN A 243 -20.05 13.06 22.35
CA GLN A 243 -21.17 13.28 21.43
C GLN A 243 -21.02 14.61 20.72
N PHE A 244 -21.56 14.69 19.51
CA PHE A 244 -21.60 15.94 18.78
C PHE A 244 -22.62 16.90 19.42
N ASP A 245 -22.32 18.19 19.33
CA ASP A 245 -23.14 19.25 19.91
C ASP A 245 -24.55 19.20 19.32
N VAL A 246 -25.56 18.99 20.18
CA VAL A 246 -26.96 18.79 19.78
C VAL A 246 -27.58 20.06 19.20
N GLU A 247 -27.22 21.23 19.73
CA GLU A 247 -27.72 22.50 19.21
C GLU A 247 -27.14 22.77 17.83
N LEU A 248 -25.83 22.55 17.66
CA LEU A 248 -25.15 22.66 16.38
C LEU A 248 -25.70 21.64 15.38
N LEU A 249 -25.95 20.39 15.78
CA LEU A 249 -26.56 19.37 14.93
C LEU A 249 -27.91 19.84 14.38
N GLN A 250 -28.74 20.44 15.23
CA GLN A 250 -30.04 20.95 14.83
C GLN A 250 -29.92 22.11 13.83
N VAL A 251 -28.92 22.98 14.01
CA VAL A 251 -28.60 24.06 13.06
C VAL A 251 -28.13 23.49 11.72
N LEU A 252 -27.16 22.57 11.73
CA LEU A 252 -26.66 21.91 10.52
C LEU A 252 -27.79 21.21 9.75
N LYS A 253 -28.65 20.48 10.46
CA LYS A 253 -29.82 19.80 9.89
C LYS A 253 -30.76 20.79 9.22
N ASN A 254 -31.03 21.94 9.84
CA ASN A 254 -31.88 22.99 9.27
C ASN A 254 -31.27 23.55 7.98
N ILE A 255 -29.98 23.88 7.98
CA ILE A 255 -29.28 24.41 6.81
C ILE A 255 -29.32 23.39 5.66
N VAL A 256 -28.90 22.13 5.90
CA VAL A 256 -28.93 21.07 4.88
C VAL A 256 -30.34 20.85 4.33
N THR A 257 -31.36 20.87 5.20
CA THR A 257 -32.76 20.74 4.79
C THR A 257 -33.21 21.90 3.89
N LYS A 258 -32.86 23.15 4.25
CA LYS A 258 -33.18 24.32 3.43
C LYS A 258 -32.50 24.26 2.07
N VAL A 259 -31.24 23.84 1.99
CA VAL A 259 -30.53 23.66 0.71
C VAL A 259 -31.21 22.57 -0.12
N ARG A 260 -31.50 21.41 0.48
CA ARG A 260 -32.16 20.29 -0.19
C ARG A 260 -33.49 20.69 -0.85
N TYR A 261 -34.32 21.46 -0.14
CA TYR A 261 -35.62 21.92 -0.64
C TYR A 261 -35.56 23.29 -1.34
N GLN A 262 -34.36 23.73 -1.76
CA GLN A 262 -34.15 24.96 -2.54
C GLN A 262 -34.71 26.22 -1.85
N ARG A 263 -34.75 26.23 -0.52
CA ARG A 263 -35.13 27.38 0.31
C ARG A 263 -33.94 28.24 0.72
N MET A 264 -32.72 27.78 0.41
CA MET A 264 -31.46 28.46 0.66
C MET A 264 -30.49 28.05 -0.46
N THR A 265 -29.73 29.01 -0.99
CA THR A 265 -28.71 28.68 -1.99
C THR A 265 -27.51 28.02 -1.31
N ARG A 266 -26.70 27.27 -2.07
CA ARG A 266 -25.45 26.70 -1.55
C ARG A 266 -24.50 27.77 -1.03
N PHE A 267 -24.39 28.89 -1.76
CA PHE A 267 -23.56 30.02 -1.36
C PHE A 267 -23.97 30.60 0.00
N ASP A 268 -25.27 30.86 0.20
CA ASP A 268 -25.78 31.39 1.46
C ASP A 268 -25.56 30.40 2.61
N ALA A 269 -25.80 29.11 2.37
CA ALA A 269 -25.54 28.05 3.35
C ALA A 269 -24.06 28.00 3.75
N CYS A 270 -23.15 28.01 2.77
CA CYS A 270 -21.71 28.03 3.04
C CYS A 270 -21.31 29.27 3.84
N LEU A 271 -21.85 30.45 3.52
CA LEU A 271 -21.56 31.69 4.26
C LEU A 271 -22.03 31.61 5.74
N GLU A 272 -23.23 31.07 5.98
CA GLU A 272 -23.76 30.86 7.33
C GLU A 272 -22.87 29.91 8.14
N LEU A 273 -22.50 28.77 7.55
CA LEU A 273 -21.62 27.78 8.17
C LEU A 273 -20.22 28.34 8.44
N TRP A 274 -19.62 29.10 7.52
CA TRP A 274 -18.32 29.74 7.74
C TRP A 274 -18.34 30.75 8.89
N ASN A 275 -19.45 31.48 9.06
CA ASN A 275 -19.60 32.40 10.18
C ASN A 275 -19.72 31.65 11.51
N MET A 276 -20.47 30.54 11.56
CA MET A 276 -20.53 29.68 12.74
C MET A 276 -19.18 29.07 13.10
N ALA A 277 -18.40 28.66 12.09
CA ALA A 277 -17.10 28.05 12.29
C ALA A 277 -16.13 28.96 13.07
N LYS A 278 -16.28 30.29 13.01
CA LYS A 278 -15.40 31.27 13.68
C LYS A 278 -15.33 31.07 15.19
N SER A 279 -16.47 30.82 15.82
CA SER A 279 -16.60 30.66 17.28
C SER A 279 -16.67 29.20 17.74
N ALA A 280 -16.60 28.24 16.83
CA ALA A 280 -16.67 26.82 17.16
C ALA A 280 -15.36 26.30 17.80
N SER A 281 -15.47 25.25 18.62
CA SER A 281 -14.31 24.47 19.08
C SER A 281 -13.55 23.86 17.88
N THR A 282 -12.30 23.43 18.08
CA THR A 282 -11.46 22.87 17.00
C THR A 282 -12.15 21.73 16.26
N VAL A 283 -12.68 20.73 16.98
CA VAL A 283 -13.38 19.58 16.40
C VAL A 283 -14.67 20.02 15.67
N ASN A 284 -15.51 20.84 16.30
CA ASN A 284 -16.75 21.31 15.68
C ASN A 284 -16.47 22.16 14.44
N ARG A 285 -15.40 22.96 14.45
CA ARG A 285 -14.95 23.74 13.30
C ARG A 285 -14.57 22.83 12.14
N LYS A 286 -13.80 21.76 12.37
CA LYS A 286 -13.45 20.77 11.34
C LYS A 286 -14.69 20.12 10.73
N ILE A 287 -15.66 19.73 11.56
CA ILE A 287 -16.94 19.16 11.10
C ILE A 287 -17.75 20.18 10.29
N ILE A 288 -17.90 21.41 10.78
CA ILE A 288 -18.60 22.48 10.03
C ILE A 288 -17.93 22.68 8.67
N LYS A 289 -16.60 22.78 8.61
CA LYS A 289 -15.85 22.92 7.34
C LYS A 289 -16.13 21.75 6.39
N SER A 290 -16.16 20.52 6.91
CA SER A 290 -16.46 19.30 6.15
C SER A 290 -17.87 19.36 5.53
N ILE A 291 -18.88 19.69 6.35
CA ILE A 291 -20.27 19.86 5.87
C ILE A 291 -20.38 20.98 4.84
N THR A 292 -19.69 22.10 5.05
CA THR A 292 -19.65 23.21 4.09
C THR A 292 -19.13 22.76 2.72
N ARG A 293 -18.01 22.04 2.69
CA ARG A 293 -17.45 21.52 1.42
C ARG A 293 -18.37 20.50 0.77
N LEU A 294 -19.01 19.63 1.55
CA LEU A 294 -19.98 18.66 1.03
C LEU A 294 -21.20 19.37 0.40
N ILE A 295 -21.72 20.43 1.02
CA ILE A 295 -22.81 21.24 0.44
C ILE A 295 -22.38 21.88 -0.89
N ASP A 296 -21.16 22.39 -0.96
CA ASP A 296 -20.65 23.07 -2.14
C ASP A 296 -20.44 22.08 -3.31
N GLU A 297 -19.90 20.89 -3.02
CA GLU A 297 -19.37 19.99 -4.06
C GLU A 297 -20.28 18.81 -4.44
N LEU A 298 -21.15 18.31 -3.55
CA LEU A 298 -21.98 17.13 -3.86
C LEU A 298 -23.05 17.45 -4.90
N PRO A 299 -23.50 16.49 -5.72
CA PRO A 299 -24.69 16.67 -6.54
C PRO A 299 -25.96 16.78 -5.67
N ASN A 300 -27.05 17.33 -6.21
CA ASN A 300 -28.32 17.41 -5.47
C ASN A 300 -28.92 16.03 -5.18
N GLU A 301 -28.83 15.14 -6.16
CA GLU A 301 -29.32 13.77 -6.14
C GLU A 301 -28.20 12.80 -6.56
N ASP A 302 -28.42 11.51 -6.32
CA ASP A 302 -27.44 10.48 -6.64
C ASP A 302 -27.20 10.36 -8.14
N ILE A 303 -25.92 10.22 -8.49
CA ILE A 303 -25.50 9.94 -9.86
C ILE A 303 -25.65 8.44 -10.11
N SER A 304 -26.44 8.09 -11.12
CA SER A 304 -26.77 6.69 -11.45
C SER A 304 -25.64 5.96 -12.18
N THR A 305 -24.68 6.69 -12.76
CA THR A 305 -23.54 6.08 -13.44
C THR A 305 -22.53 5.54 -12.44
N GLU A 306 -21.83 4.48 -12.83
CA GLU A 306 -20.77 3.88 -12.01
C GLU A 306 -19.68 4.91 -11.69
N ILE A 307 -19.44 5.12 -10.39
CA ILE A 307 -18.39 6.02 -9.89
C ILE A 307 -17.09 5.23 -9.76
N LYS A 308 -16.07 5.68 -10.49
CA LYS A 308 -14.72 5.10 -10.44
C LYS A 308 -13.88 5.68 -9.30
N GLU A 309 -12.80 5.01 -8.94
CA GLU A 309 -11.95 5.33 -7.78
C GLU A 309 -11.52 6.80 -7.72
N GLN A 310 -11.03 7.38 -8.82
CA GLN A 310 -10.59 8.78 -8.83
C GLN A 310 -11.74 9.76 -8.56
N GLU A 311 -12.92 9.52 -9.13
CA GLU A 311 -14.09 10.36 -8.88
C GLU A 311 -14.61 10.17 -7.46
N LEU A 312 -14.62 8.93 -6.96
CA LEU A 312 -14.91 8.62 -5.56
C LEU A 312 -14.01 9.43 -4.61
N CYS A 313 -12.70 9.38 -4.82
CA CYS A 313 -11.73 10.12 -4.00
C CYS A 313 -11.95 11.63 -4.07
N THR A 314 -12.10 12.19 -5.26
CA THR A 314 -12.08 13.66 -5.45
C THR A 314 -13.42 14.34 -5.23
N ARG A 315 -14.54 13.73 -5.65
CA ARG A 315 -15.88 14.34 -5.55
C ARG A 315 -16.57 14.06 -4.22
N TYR A 316 -16.32 12.89 -3.63
CA TYR A 316 -17.09 12.42 -2.46
C TYR A 316 -16.25 12.36 -1.19
N LEU A 317 -15.05 11.80 -1.26
CA LEU A 317 -14.22 11.60 -0.06
C LEU A 317 -13.39 12.84 0.30
N ALA A 318 -12.78 13.52 -0.68
CA ALA A 318 -11.94 14.69 -0.42
C ALA A 318 -12.68 15.83 0.31
N PRO A 319 -13.92 16.21 -0.08
CA PRO A 319 -14.67 17.26 0.60
C PRO A 319 -14.98 16.90 2.06
N ALA A 320 -15.11 15.60 2.36
CA ALA A 320 -15.29 15.12 3.71
C ALA A 320 -13.95 15.11 4.48
N PHE A 321 -12.95 14.39 3.98
CA PHE A 321 -11.72 14.06 4.72
C PHE A 321 -10.75 15.23 4.86
N GLN A 322 -10.55 16.04 3.82
CA GLN A 322 -9.57 17.14 3.90
C GLN A 322 -9.92 18.09 5.05
N PRO A 323 -11.16 18.62 5.17
CA PRO A 323 -11.48 19.50 6.29
C PRO A 323 -11.46 18.84 7.67
N LEU A 324 -11.67 17.52 7.73
CA LEU A 324 -11.65 16.74 8.97
C LEU A 324 -10.21 16.47 9.46
N LEU A 325 -9.29 16.22 8.54
CA LEU A 325 -7.95 15.68 8.86
C LEU A 325 -6.80 16.67 8.58
N ASP A 326 -7.05 17.74 7.83
CA ASP A 326 -6.11 18.84 7.68
C ASP A 326 -6.05 19.67 8.96
N ASP A 327 -4.83 20.08 9.31
CA ASP A 327 -4.54 21.13 10.28
C ASP A 327 -3.31 21.92 9.82
N PRO A 328 -3.46 22.79 8.80
CA PRO A 328 -2.35 23.56 8.25
C PRO A 328 -1.66 24.44 9.28
N GLU A 329 -2.41 24.93 10.27
CA GLU A 329 -1.91 25.72 11.39
C GLU A 329 -0.91 24.92 12.24
N ASN A 330 -1.10 23.60 12.33
CA ASN A 330 -0.18 22.66 12.98
C ASN A 330 0.62 21.82 11.97
N ASN A 331 0.74 22.27 10.72
CA ASN A 331 1.53 21.63 9.66
C ASN A 331 1.10 20.20 9.30
N VAL A 332 -0.17 19.83 9.54
CA VAL A 332 -0.73 18.51 9.20
C VAL A 332 -1.58 18.60 7.93
N TYR A 333 -1.35 17.68 7.00
CA TYR A 333 -2.05 17.66 5.71
C TYR A 333 -2.48 16.25 5.32
N PHE A 334 -3.75 16.10 4.99
CA PHE A 334 -4.32 14.97 4.27
C PHE A 334 -4.09 15.15 2.76
N ARG A 335 -3.49 14.14 2.13
CA ARG A 335 -3.06 14.21 0.73
C ARG A 335 -3.39 12.92 0.01
N TRP A 336 -4.06 13.03 -1.13
CA TRP A 336 -4.13 11.95 -2.11
C TRP A 336 -2.77 11.79 -2.77
N THR A 337 -2.18 10.61 -2.68
CA THR A 337 -0.81 10.38 -3.13
C THR A 337 -0.69 9.09 -3.94
N GLY A 338 -0.04 9.15 -5.09
CA GLY A 338 0.37 7.95 -5.84
C GLY A 338 1.83 7.57 -5.57
N THR A 339 2.37 7.88 -4.39
CA THR A 339 3.81 7.80 -4.05
C THR A 339 4.03 6.95 -2.81
N THR A 340 5.15 6.22 -2.76
CA THR A 340 5.59 5.51 -1.55
C THR A 340 5.91 6.51 -0.44
N ASN A 341 5.51 6.22 0.80
CA ASN A 341 5.93 7.01 1.96
C ASN A 341 7.44 6.82 2.23
N ASP A 342 8.02 7.71 3.03
CA ASP A 342 9.44 7.65 3.36
C ASP A 342 9.79 6.40 4.19
N ASP A 343 8.88 5.95 5.04
CA ASP A 343 9.05 4.72 5.83
C ASP A 343 9.18 3.47 4.93
N ALA A 344 8.46 3.41 3.79
CA ALA A 344 8.59 2.34 2.82
C ALA A 344 9.92 2.36 2.04
N LYS A 345 10.63 3.50 1.98
CA LYS A 345 11.92 3.59 1.26
C LYS A 345 13.03 2.82 1.97
N ALA A 346 12.89 2.56 3.27
CA ALA A 346 13.81 1.74 4.05
C ALA A 346 13.59 0.22 3.85
N LEU A 347 12.49 -0.19 3.20
CA LEU A 347 12.13 -1.58 3.00
C LEU A 347 12.55 -2.12 1.62
N PRO A 348 12.77 -3.44 1.47
CA PRO A 348 13.08 -4.05 0.18
C PRO A 348 12.01 -3.78 -0.89
N LYS A 349 12.42 -3.38 -2.10
CA LYS A 349 11.51 -3.13 -3.24
C LYS A 349 10.67 -4.36 -3.55
N GLY A 350 9.34 -4.20 -3.65
CA GLY A 350 8.40 -5.30 -3.90
C GLY A 350 7.59 -5.72 -2.66
N SER A 351 7.97 -5.16 -1.50
CA SER A 351 7.18 -4.97 -0.29
C SER A 351 5.65 -4.88 -0.43
N ILE A 352 4.79 -5.70 0.18
CA ILE A 352 3.39 -5.38 0.49
C ILE A 352 3.41 -4.11 1.36
N SER A 353 4.36 -4.03 2.29
CA SER A 353 4.69 -2.83 3.07
C SER A 353 5.39 -1.72 2.27
N THR A 354 5.73 -1.94 0.98
CA THR A 354 6.15 -0.89 0.03
C THR A 354 5.04 -0.45 -0.93
N GLY A 355 3.80 -0.91 -0.69
CA GLY A 355 2.62 -0.41 -1.38
C GLY A 355 2.53 1.11 -1.25
N ARG A 356 1.86 1.73 -2.23
CA ARG A 356 1.61 3.17 -2.21
C ARG A 356 0.19 3.36 -1.69
N PRO A 357 0.01 3.87 -0.47
CA PRO A 357 -1.32 4.16 0.02
C PRO A 357 -1.96 5.22 -0.88
N ASP A 358 -3.26 5.11 -1.14
CA ASP A 358 -4.01 6.07 -1.95
C ASP A 358 -3.97 7.49 -1.35
N ALA A 359 -3.93 7.57 -0.01
CA ALA A 359 -3.76 8.84 0.70
C ALA A 359 -2.92 8.71 1.97
N MET A 360 -2.38 9.85 2.42
CA MET A 360 -1.58 9.97 3.63
C MET A 360 -1.97 11.23 4.42
N MET A 361 -1.89 11.13 5.75
CA MET A 361 -1.91 12.27 6.67
C MET A 361 -0.47 12.53 7.10
N SER A 362 0.14 13.62 6.63
CA SER A 362 1.57 13.89 6.83
C SER A 362 1.81 15.22 7.53
N CYS A 363 2.82 15.25 8.40
CA CYS A 363 3.31 16.47 9.05
C CYS A 363 4.48 17.07 8.24
N LEU A 364 4.44 18.40 8.04
CA LEU A 364 5.57 19.16 7.51
C LEU A 364 6.58 19.48 8.61
N GLU A 365 7.86 19.42 8.25
CA GLU A 365 8.97 20.05 8.96
C GLU A 365 9.63 21.05 8.00
N GLY A 366 9.40 22.34 8.22
CA GLY A 366 9.73 23.38 7.24
C GLY A 366 8.94 23.18 5.94
N VAL A 367 9.64 22.93 4.84
CA VAL A 367 9.02 22.74 3.50
C VAL A 367 8.92 21.28 3.07
N ASN A 368 9.35 20.34 3.92
CA ASN A 368 9.41 18.92 3.60
C ASN A 368 8.43 18.12 4.46
N TYR A 369 7.74 17.16 3.85
CA TYR A 369 7.01 16.14 4.60
C TYR A 369 8.02 15.20 5.24
N LYS A 370 7.91 14.99 6.55
CA LYS A 370 8.88 14.17 7.31
C LYS A 370 8.26 12.98 8.02
N MET A 371 6.99 13.11 8.40
CA MET A 371 6.32 12.12 9.24
C MET A 371 4.92 11.88 8.70
N THR A 372 4.51 10.62 8.69
CA THR A 372 3.15 10.23 8.29
C THR A 372 2.43 9.66 9.50
N ILE A 373 1.33 10.31 9.88
CA ILE A 373 0.54 9.95 11.07
C ILE A 373 -0.74 9.18 10.73
N GLY A 374 -1.02 9.00 9.43
CA GLY A 374 -2.12 8.16 8.98
C GLY A 374 -2.11 7.84 7.49
N PHE A 375 -2.91 6.84 7.13
CA PHE A 375 -3.01 6.28 5.78
C PHE A 375 -4.46 6.08 5.35
N ALA A 376 -4.69 6.06 4.03
CA ALA A 376 -5.97 5.66 3.47
C ALA A 376 -5.82 4.78 2.22
N GLU A 377 -6.72 3.81 2.10
CA GLU A 377 -6.90 2.96 0.91
C GLU A 377 -8.37 3.05 0.45
N VAL A 378 -8.59 3.19 -0.85
CA VAL A 378 -9.91 3.40 -1.45
C VAL A 378 -10.15 2.40 -2.56
N LYS A 379 -11.35 1.83 -2.59
CA LYS A 379 -11.82 1.00 -3.70
C LYS A 379 -13.21 1.47 -4.14
N PRO A 380 -13.52 1.45 -5.45
CA PRO A 380 -14.85 1.80 -5.93
C PRO A 380 -15.90 0.77 -5.48
N ALA A 381 -17.19 1.16 -5.49
CA ALA A 381 -18.28 0.28 -5.07
C ALA A 381 -18.36 -1.03 -5.90
N ALA A 382 -17.93 -0.99 -7.17
CA ALA A 382 -17.85 -2.16 -8.04
C ALA A 382 -16.86 -3.24 -7.55
N GLU A 383 -15.93 -2.89 -6.66
CA GLU A 383 -14.98 -3.82 -6.04
C GLU A 383 -15.44 -4.31 -4.65
N SER A 384 -16.66 -3.97 -4.22
CA SER A 384 -17.22 -4.38 -2.91
C SER A 384 -17.31 -5.90 -2.71
N ASP A 385 -17.38 -6.67 -3.81
CA ASP A 385 -17.37 -8.13 -3.83
C ASP A 385 -15.98 -8.73 -4.08
N ASN A 386 -14.92 -7.93 -4.08
CA ASN A 386 -13.55 -8.39 -4.21
C ASN A 386 -12.87 -8.51 -2.85
N ASN A 387 -13.22 -9.58 -2.12
CA ASN A 387 -12.73 -9.84 -0.79
C ASN A 387 -11.19 -9.91 -0.75
N TYR A 388 -10.56 -10.44 -1.80
CA TYR A 388 -9.10 -10.48 -1.94
C TYR A 388 -8.48 -9.07 -1.92
N SER A 389 -8.98 -8.15 -2.76
CA SER A 389 -8.42 -6.79 -2.82
C SER A 389 -8.66 -6.03 -1.53
N ILE A 390 -9.88 -6.09 -0.99
CA ILE A 390 -10.24 -5.38 0.24
C ILE A 390 -9.42 -5.89 1.43
N ALA A 391 -9.23 -7.20 1.54
CA ALA A 391 -8.41 -7.81 2.58
C ALA A 391 -6.95 -7.39 2.46
N LYS A 392 -6.41 -7.39 1.23
CA LYS A 392 -5.05 -6.94 0.95
C LYS A 392 -4.85 -5.49 1.40
N ASP A 393 -5.77 -4.59 1.04
CA ASP A 393 -5.67 -3.17 1.41
C ASP A 393 -5.71 -2.98 2.94
N LEU A 394 -6.54 -3.75 3.64
CA LEU A 394 -6.59 -3.71 5.12
C LEU A 394 -5.28 -4.20 5.75
N ILE A 395 -4.67 -5.25 5.20
CA ILE A 395 -3.36 -5.74 5.64
C ILE A 395 -2.28 -4.68 5.39
N CYS A 396 -2.29 -4.05 4.22
CA CYS A 396 -1.39 -2.95 3.89
C CYS A 396 -1.53 -1.80 4.90
N LEU A 397 -2.74 -1.35 5.21
CA LEU A 397 -3.00 -0.31 6.20
C LEU A 397 -2.41 -0.66 7.57
N GLY A 398 -2.61 -1.88 8.06
CA GLY A 398 -2.02 -2.33 9.32
C GLY A 398 -0.48 -2.28 9.30
N GLN A 399 0.13 -2.73 8.21
CA GLN A 399 1.59 -2.69 8.05
C GLN A 399 2.13 -1.25 7.93
N PHE A 400 1.47 -0.39 7.15
CA PHE A 400 1.85 1.03 7.03
C PHE A 400 1.76 1.73 8.38
N SER A 401 0.65 1.56 9.09
CA SER A 401 0.48 2.16 10.41
C SER A 401 1.53 1.69 11.41
N LYS A 402 1.81 0.39 11.47
CA LYS A 402 2.86 -0.15 12.34
C LYS A 402 4.25 0.39 11.96
N ASN A 403 4.56 0.42 10.66
CA ASN A 403 5.83 0.95 10.20
C ASN A 403 5.99 2.43 10.57
N ALA A 404 4.95 3.25 10.39
CA ALA A 404 4.98 4.66 10.79
C ALA A 404 5.20 4.83 12.31
N ILE A 405 4.52 4.01 13.13
CA ILE A 405 4.73 3.94 14.59
C ILE A 405 6.18 3.63 14.93
N ASP A 406 6.75 2.61 14.29
CA ASP A 406 8.10 2.16 14.58
C ASP A 406 9.17 3.15 14.10
N HIS A 407 9.03 3.73 12.91
CA HIS A 407 10.02 4.64 12.31
C HIS A 407 9.96 6.05 12.91
N SER A 408 8.75 6.60 13.06
CA SER A 408 8.55 7.99 13.51
C SER A 408 8.30 8.11 15.02
N ASN A 409 8.39 7.01 15.77
CA ASN A 409 8.09 6.97 17.21
C ASN A 409 6.69 7.51 17.52
N LEU A 410 5.68 7.13 16.73
CA LEU A 410 4.32 7.60 16.93
C LEU A 410 3.61 6.82 18.04
N GLU A 411 2.86 7.52 18.87
CA GLU A 411 2.02 6.91 19.89
C GLU A 411 0.91 6.06 19.26
N ALA A 412 0.31 6.54 18.17
CA ALA A 412 -0.65 5.81 17.36
C ALA A 412 -0.65 6.30 15.90
N CYS A 413 -1.31 5.55 15.03
CA CYS A 413 -1.50 5.90 13.63
C CYS A 413 -2.94 5.60 13.18
N LEU A 414 -3.58 6.57 12.52
CA LEU A 414 -4.93 6.43 11.98
C LEU A 414 -4.89 5.79 10.58
N SER A 415 -5.77 4.83 10.33
CA SER A 415 -5.95 4.20 9.03
C SER A 415 -7.40 4.31 8.56
N ILE A 416 -7.60 4.57 7.27
CA ILE A 416 -8.92 4.73 6.66
C ILE A 416 -9.07 3.75 5.50
N GLN A 417 -10.10 2.92 5.54
CA GLN A 417 -10.46 2.08 4.41
C GLN A 417 -11.81 2.52 3.86
N SER A 418 -11.87 2.91 2.59
CA SER A 418 -13.14 3.21 1.92
C SER A 418 -13.43 2.21 0.81
N VAL A 419 -14.59 1.57 0.85
CA VAL A 419 -15.10 0.70 -0.24
C VAL A 419 -16.42 1.28 -0.69
N GLY A 420 -16.43 1.85 -1.90
CA GLY A 420 -17.47 2.78 -2.30
C GLY A 420 -17.56 3.93 -1.30
N ARG A 421 -18.77 4.17 -0.78
CA ARG A 421 -19.02 5.23 0.21
C ARG A 421 -18.98 4.73 1.65
N THR A 422 -18.75 3.45 1.88
CA THR A 422 -18.57 2.91 3.23
C THR A 422 -17.13 3.11 3.65
N THR A 423 -16.90 3.94 4.67
CA THR A 423 -15.58 4.29 5.20
C THR A 423 -15.43 3.73 6.60
N THR A 424 -14.39 2.93 6.83
CA THR A 424 -14.01 2.42 8.15
C THR A 424 -12.74 3.09 8.63
N PHE A 425 -12.76 3.57 9.88
CA PHE A 425 -11.61 4.15 10.56
C PHE A 425 -11.01 3.15 11.54
N TYR A 426 -9.69 3.04 11.53
CA TYR A 426 -8.92 2.17 12.41
C TYR A 426 -7.84 2.98 13.13
N LEU A 427 -7.58 2.66 14.39
CA LEU A 427 -6.42 3.16 15.13
C LEU A 427 -5.44 2.02 15.37
N THR A 428 -4.18 2.20 14.98
CA THR A 428 -3.10 1.29 15.34
C THR A 428 -2.25 1.88 16.46
N LYS A 429 -1.97 1.11 17.51
CA LYS A 429 -1.16 1.54 18.66
C LYS A 429 -0.36 0.40 19.28
N LEU A 430 0.88 0.68 19.70
CA LEU A 430 1.71 -0.23 20.48
C LEU A 430 1.23 -0.25 21.95
N MET A 431 0.69 -1.37 22.41
CA MET A 431 0.04 -1.50 23.72
C MET A 431 0.93 -2.12 24.78
N SER A 432 1.77 -3.06 24.38
CA SER A 432 2.74 -3.77 25.22
C SER A 432 3.91 -4.22 24.36
N ASP A 433 4.90 -4.87 24.96
CA ASP A 433 6.05 -5.43 24.26
C ASP A 433 5.62 -6.35 23.10
N GLY A 434 5.84 -5.91 21.86
CA GLY A 434 5.45 -6.64 20.66
C GLY A 434 3.94 -6.83 20.45
N LEU A 435 3.08 -6.07 21.13
CA LEU A 435 1.63 -6.17 20.97
C LEU A 435 1.07 -4.87 20.41
N TYR A 436 0.79 -4.84 19.11
CA TYR A 436 0.13 -3.71 18.46
C TYR A 436 -1.35 -4.03 18.32
N PHE A 437 -2.23 -3.16 18.82
CA PHE A 437 -3.65 -3.24 18.50
C PHE A 437 -3.92 -2.43 17.24
N MET A 438 -4.66 -3.00 16.30
CA MET A 438 -5.34 -2.27 15.24
C MET A 438 -6.84 -2.40 15.50
N MET A 439 -7.46 -1.34 16.01
CA MET A 439 -8.87 -1.37 16.44
C MET A 439 -9.77 -0.59 15.48
N GLU A 440 -10.90 -1.17 15.11
CA GLU A 440 -11.94 -0.45 14.36
C GLU A 440 -12.64 0.56 15.27
N LEU A 441 -12.55 1.84 14.93
CA LEU A 441 -13.18 2.94 15.68
C LEU A 441 -14.63 3.16 15.27
N ALA A 442 -14.87 3.30 13.97
CA ALA A 442 -16.17 3.61 13.41
C ALA A 442 -16.25 3.18 11.93
N THR A 443 -17.46 2.84 11.49
CA THR A 443 -17.78 2.61 10.08
C THR A 443 -18.90 3.56 9.69
N LEU A 444 -18.61 4.48 8.78
CA LEU A 444 -19.49 5.55 8.33
C LEU A 444 -19.92 5.34 6.87
N THR A 445 -21.08 5.87 6.51
CA THR A 445 -21.49 6.02 5.10
C THR A 445 -21.34 7.47 4.67
N MET A 446 -20.43 7.72 3.74
CA MET A 446 -20.18 9.03 3.14
C MET A 446 -21.35 9.44 2.23
N PRO A 447 -21.78 10.70 2.25
CA PRO A 447 -22.94 11.14 1.47
C PRO A 447 -22.61 11.19 -0.03
N SER A 448 -23.56 10.70 -0.83
CA SER A 448 -23.53 10.72 -2.30
C SER A 448 -24.17 11.96 -2.91
N SER A 449 -24.99 12.68 -2.13
CA SER A 449 -25.74 13.83 -2.61
C SER A 449 -26.18 14.72 -1.44
N ILE A 450 -26.72 15.89 -1.74
CA ILE A 450 -27.39 16.75 -0.75
C ILE A 450 -28.57 16.01 -0.10
N SER A 451 -29.29 15.19 -0.87
CA SER A 451 -30.39 14.36 -0.35
C SER A 451 -29.92 13.34 0.69
N ASN A 452 -28.72 12.77 0.55
CA ASN A 452 -28.14 11.83 1.52
C ASN A 452 -27.32 12.50 2.63
N LEU A 453 -26.93 13.77 2.48
CA LEU A 453 -26.19 14.51 3.50
C LEU A 453 -26.92 14.55 4.85
N THR A 454 -28.25 14.56 4.85
CA THR A 454 -29.04 14.48 6.10
C THR A 454 -28.79 13.18 6.87
N GLN A 455 -28.55 12.05 6.19
CA GLN A 455 -28.24 10.77 6.83
C GLN A 455 -26.81 10.78 7.39
N TYR A 456 -25.88 11.45 6.71
CA TYR A 456 -24.52 11.64 7.23
C TYR A 456 -24.50 12.40 8.56
N LEU A 457 -25.39 13.39 8.76
CA LEU A 457 -25.47 14.14 10.01
C LEU A 457 -25.78 13.27 11.25
N ILE A 458 -26.44 12.13 11.06
CA ILE A 458 -26.77 11.19 12.16
C ILE A 458 -25.50 10.50 12.70
N GLN A 459 -24.44 10.48 11.90
CA GLN A 459 -23.18 9.79 12.21
C GLN A 459 -22.13 10.74 12.81
N LEU A 460 -22.48 12.00 13.11
CA LEU A 460 -21.51 13.00 13.57
C LEU A 460 -20.91 12.70 14.95
N ASP A 461 -21.63 11.97 15.82
CA ASP A 461 -21.06 11.48 17.08
C ASP A 461 -19.81 10.64 16.82
N ASP A 462 -19.87 9.72 15.85
CA ASP A 462 -18.72 8.87 15.53
C ASP A 462 -17.60 9.65 14.82
N VAL A 463 -17.95 10.69 14.06
CA VAL A 463 -16.95 11.61 13.48
C VAL A 463 -16.20 12.36 14.59
N VAL A 464 -16.89 12.89 15.60
CA VAL A 464 -16.26 13.54 16.76
C VAL A 464 -15.30 12.59 17.45
N LYS A 465 -15.74 11.36 17.74
CA LYS A 465 -14.90 10.36 18.43
C LYS A 465 -13.63 10.06 17.65
N VAL A 466 -13.74 9.84 16.34
CA VAL A 466 -12.57 9.61 15.47
C VAL A 466 -11.62 10.81 15.49
N LEU A 467 -12.14 12.03 15.39
CA LEU A 467 -11.32 13.24 15.40
C LEU A 467 -10.62 13.47 16.74
N THR A 468 -11.35 13.32 17.84
CA THR A 468 -10.80 13.43 19.20
C THR A 468 -9.67 12.42 19.40
N ILE A 469 -9.87 11.16 19.00
CA ILE A 469 -8.84 10.11 19.10
C ILE A 469 -7.63 10.43 18.22
N PHE A 470 -7.86 10.90 16.99
CA PHE A 470 -6.81 11.29 16.06
C PHE A 470 -5.93 12.39 16.65
N GLU A 471 -6.53 13.48 17.12
CA GLU A 471 -5.83 14.62 17.72
C GLU A 471 -5.09 14.24 19.02
N GLN A 472 -5.68 13.36 19.82
CA GLN A 472 -5.10 12.96 21.11
C GLN A 472 -3.92 12.00 20.97
N HIS A 473 -3.97 11.05 20.02
CA HIS A 473 -3.04 9.92 19.98
C HIS A 473 -2.12 9.85 18.75
N CYS A 474 -2.45 10.49 17.63
CA CYS A 474 -1.63 10.39 16.41
C CYS A 474 -0.50 11.44 16.41
N LYS A 475 0.38 11.33 17.40
CA LYS A 475 1.51 12.23 17.66
C LYS A 475 2.76 11.45 18.07
N VAL A 476 3.91 12.10 18.10
CA VAL A 476 5.16 11.49 18.57
C VAL A 476 5.07 11.19 20.07
N VAL A 477 5.59 10.04 20.49
CA VAL A 477 5.72 9.65 21.89
C VAL A 477 6.53 10.68 22.67
N SER A 478 6.13 10.92 23.92
CA SER A 478 6.83 11.86 24.80
C SER A 478 8.28 11.42 25.06
N HIS A 479 9.16 12.37 25.38
CA HIS A 479 10.58 12.06 25.62
C HIS A 479 10.76 11.06 26.78
N ASP A 480 9.93 11.20 27.83
CA ASP A 480 9.98 10.37 29.04
C ASP A 480 9.58 8.90 28.77
N GLU A 481 8.74 8.66 27.77
CA GLU A 481 8.26 7.32 27.42
C GLU A 481 9.09 6.67 26.30
N LEU A 482 9.95 7.42 25.60
CA LEU A 482 10.60 7.01 24.37
C LEU A 482 11.52 5.79 24.54
N GLU A 483 12.27 5.71 25.63
CA GLU A 483 13.18 4.59 25.92
C GLU A 483 12.38 3.30 26.07
N VAL A 484 11.38 3.31 26.96
CA VAL A 484 10.49 2.18 27.20
C VAL A 484 9.72 1.81 25.93
N PHE A 485 9.23 2.81 25.19
CA PHE A 485 8.52 2.60 23.92
C PHE A 485 9.38 1.90 22.88
N THR A 486 10.64 2.31 22.72
CA THR A 486 11.55 1.76 21.71
C THR A 486 11.90 0.30 22.00
N THR A 487 12.09 -0.07 23.27
CA THR A 487 12.37 -1.47 23.65
C THR A 487 11.21 -2.42 23.40
N ARG A 488 9.97 -1.91 23.36
CA ARG A 488 8.75 -2.70 23.14
C ARG A 488 8.45 -2.97 21.66
N LYS A 489 9.14 -2.34 20.73
CA LYS A 489 8.87 -2.51 19.30
C LYS A 489 9.26 -3.90 18.83
N ARG A 490 8.61 -4.35 17.75
CA ARG A 490 9.01 -5.57 17.02
C ARG A 490 9.08 -5.30 15.54
N PRO A 491 10.01 -5.91 14.79
CA PRO A 491 10.04 -5.78 13.34
C PRO A 491 8.72 -6.21 12.70
N THR A 492 8.33 -5.55 11.61
CA THR A 492 7.23 -6.02 10.75
C THR A 492 7.71 -7.28 10.02
N SER A 493 6.86 -8.30 9.88
CA SER A 493 7.26 -9.52 9.18
C SER A 493 7.65 -9.18 7.75
N SER A 494 8.73 -9.80 7.27
CA SER A 494 9.15 -9.60 5.89
C SER A 494 8.09 -10.14 4.93
N ASP A 495 8.05 -9.53 3.75
CA ASP A 495 7.22 -10.00 2.65
C ASP A 495 7.49 -11.44 2.25
N GLN A 496 8.76 -11.85 2.30
CA GLN A 496 9.16 -13.22 1.99
C GLN A 496 8.48 -14.18 2.97
N ASN A 497 8.54 -13.89 4.26
CA ASN A 497 7.89 -14.71 5.29
C ASN A 497 6.38 -14.80 5.08
N ILE A 498 5.73 -13.67 4.73
CA ILE A 498 4.30 -13.65 4.45
C ILE A 498 3.99 -14.45 3.18
N GLN A 499 4.74 -14.24 2.09
CA GLN A 499 4.54 -14.94 0.81
C GLN A 499 4.77 -16.45 0.91
N HIS A 500 5.69 -16.91 1.78
CA HIS A 500 5.93 -18.33 2.01
C HIS A 500 4.74 -19.05 2.66
N VAL A 501 3.97 -18.34 3.49
CA VAL A 501 2.81 -18.91 4.20
C VAL A 501 1.52 -18.69 3.41
N LEU A 502 1.47 -17.70 2.53
CA LEU A 502 0.30 -17.40 1.70
C LEU A 502 0.11 -18.41 0.57
N SER A 503 -1.14 -18.78 0.34
CA SER A 503 -1.55 -19.51 -0.85
C SER A 503 -1.36 -18.64 -2.09
N PRO A 504 -0.88 -19.19 -3.20
CA PRO A 504 -0.85 -18.47 -4.48
C PRO A 504 -2.26 -18.26 -5.05
N THR A 505 -3.26 -18.99 -4.55
CA THR A 505 -4.63 -18.91 -5.06
C THR A 505 -5.31 -17.61 -4.64
N ARG A 506 -6.07 -17.04 -5.57
CA ARG A 506 -6.81 -15.79 -5.35
C ARG A 506 -8.28 -16.03 -5.67
N ASP A 507 -9.16 -15.64 -4.76
CA ASP A 507 -10.59 -15.72 -4.99
C ASP A 507 -11.27 -14.46 -4.46
N ARG A 508 -12.03 -13.81 -5.34
CA ARG A 508 -12.77 -12.58 -4.99
C ARG A 508 -13.89 -12.87 -4.00
N LYS A 509 -14.46 -14.09 -4.02
CA LYS A 509 -15.71 -14.45 -3.34
C LYS A 509 -15.52 -15.32 -2.11
N ARG A 510 -14.30 -15.80 -1.82
CA ARG A 510 -14.05 -16.62 -0.63
C ARG A 510 -14.46 -15.88 0.65
N PRO A 511 -15.02 -16.58 1.65
CA PRO A 511 -15.47 -15.95 2.88
C PRO A 511 -14.36 -15.12 3.55
N CYS A 512 -14.72 -13.93 4.01
CA CYS A 512 -13.84 -12.97 4.64
C CYS A 512 -14.50 -12.45 5.91
N SER A 513 -13.93 -12.75 7.09
CA SER A 513 -14.53 -12.32 8.36
C SER A 513 -14.44 -10.81 8.56
N THR A 514 -13.46 -10.15 7.93
CA THR A 514 -13.21 -8.71 8.07
C THR A 514 -13.99 -7.83 7.10
N ARG A 515 -14.75 -8.43 6.16
CA ARG A 515 -15.59 -7.69 5.22
C ARG A 515 -16.79 -7.06 5.92
N HIS A 516 -17.10 -5.80 5.60
CA HIS A 516 -18.40 -5.19 5.94
C HIS A 516 -19.45 -5.47 4.86
N ASN A 517 -20.73 -5.43 5.24
CA ASN A 517 -21.79 -5.38 4.24
C ASN A 517 -21.85 -3.95 3.72
N PHE A 518 -21.30 -3.72 2.53
CA PHE A 518 -21.22 -2.40 1.92
C PHE A 518 -22.59 -2.01 1.35
N VAL A 519 -23.02 -0.77 1.61
CA VAL A 519 -24.18 -0.18 0.94
C VAL A 519 -23.73 0.28 -0.45
N ALA A 520 -24.44 -0.15 -1.49
CA ALA A 520 -24.18 0.22 -2.89
C ALA A 520 -24.46 1.70 -3.15
#